data_AF-A0A0N4XLM9-F1
#
_entry.id   AF-A0A0N4XLM9-F1
#
_cell.length_a   1.000
_cell.length_b   1.000
_cell.length_c   1.000
_cell.angle_alpha   90.00
_cell.angle_beta   90.00
_cell.angle_gamma   90.00
#
_symmetry.space_group_name_H-M   'P 1'
#
loop_
_entity.id
_entity.type
_entity.pdbx_description
1 polymer ?
#
loop_
_entity_poly.entity_id
_entity_poly.type
_entity_poly.pdbx_seq_one_letter_code
_entity_poly.pdbx_strand_id
1 'polypeptide(L)'
;MFTSGAVEISRDAEAQVLFVGMGAGFMNTYIHHVYPKINITAVDIEPKMLNTATKWFGLEQDERHRVIIEDGVKFLRRAAENGPQFE
;
A
#
# COMPACT_ATOMS: atom_id res chain seq x y z
N MET A 1 -8.86 -9.12 3.38
CA MET A 1 -10.31 -9.16 3.70
C MET A 1 -10.86 -7.80 3.29
N PHE A 2 -11.49 -7.71 2.13
CA PHE A 2 -12.01 -6.46 1.57
C PHE A 2 -13.52 -6.44 1.81
N THR A 3 -13.97 -5.67 2.81
CA THR A 3 -15.37 -5.69 3.26
C THR A 3 -16.25 -4.69 2.50
N SER A 4 -15.66 -3.78 1.73
CA SER A 4 -16.38 -2.74 0.97
C SER A 4 -16.99 -3.24 -0.34
N GLY A 5 -16.57 -4.41 -0.84
CA GLY A 5 -16.94 -4.89 -2.17
C GLY A 5 -16.20 -4.21 -3.33
N ALA A 6 -15.29 -3.26 -3.05
CA ALA A 6 -14.52 -2.56 -4.08
C ALA A 6 -13.52 -3.48 -4.80
N VAL A 7 -12.99 -4.48 -4.09
CA VAL A 7 -12.05 -5.48 -4.61
C VAL A 7 -12.56 -6.87 -4.26
N GLU A 8 -12.58 -7.77 -5.24
CA GLU A 8 -12.96 -9.17 -5.03
C GLU A 8 -11.97 -9.86 -4.07
N ILE A 9 -12.47 -10.69 -3.16
CA ILE A 9 -11.62 -11.50 -2.29
C ILE A 9 -11.17 -12.76 -3.07
N SER A 10 -10.26 -12.55 -4.02
CA SER A 10 -9.66 -13.60 -4.86
C SER A 10 -8.15 -13.38 -5.01
N ARG A 11 -7.36 -14.44 -5.14
CA ARG A 11 -5.90 -14.32 -5.40
C ARG A 11 -5.61 -13.75 -6.79
N ASP A 12 -6.58 -13.86 -7.71
CA ASP A 12 -6.48 -13.33 -9.06
C ASP A 12 -6.99 -11.88 -9.18
N ALA A 13 -7.41 -11.26 -8.07
CA ALA A 13 -7.88 -9.89 -8.06
C ALA A 13 -6.76 -8.92 -8.47
N GLU A 14 -7.07 -8.06 -9.42
CA GLU A 14 -6.22 -6.97 -9.90
C GLU A 14 -6.79 -5.67 -9.35
N ALA A 15 -5.96 -4.91 -8.61
CA ALA A 15 -6.34 -3.63 -8.01
C ALA A 15 -5.11 -2.78 -7.71
N GLN A 16 -5.28 -1.46 -7.76
CA GLN A 16 -4.39 -0.43 -7.24
C GLN A 16 -4.85 -0.02 -5.82
N VAL A 17 -4.18 -0.51 -4.79
CA VAL A 17 -4.56 -0.23 -3.40
C VAL A 17 -3.67 0.83 -2.77
N LEU A 18 -4.29 1.85 -2.18
CA LEU A 18 -3.62 2.87 -1.38
C LEU A 18 -3.73 2.56 0.12
N PHE A 19 -2.60 2.46 0.81
CA PHE A 19 -2.53 2.47 2.27
C PHE A 19 -2.10 3.86 2.75
N VAL A 20 -2.98 4.56 3.48
CA VAL A 20 -2.62 5.79 4.18
C VAL A 20 -2.29 5.46 5.63
N GLY A 21 -1.02 5.59 5.99
CA GLY A 21 -0.46 5.01 7.20
C GLY A 21 -0.12 3.54 6.95
N MET A 22 1.17 3.24 6.89
CA MET A 22 1.68 1.89 6.69
C MET A 22 1.85 1.17 8.05
N GLY A 23 2.07 1.95 9.10
CA GLY A 23 2.43 1.40 10.42
C GLY A 23 3.68 0.55 10.29
N ALA A 24 3.74 -0.58 11.01
CA ALA A 24 4.89 -1.47 10.96
C ALA A 24 4.98 -2.32 9.67
N GLY A 25 4.08 -2.15 8.70
CA GLY A 25 4.19 -2.84 7.39
C GLY A 25 3.59 -4.23 7.29
N PHE A 26 3.03 -4.80 8.38
CA PHE A 26 2.46 -6.14 8.37
C PHE A 26 1.38 -6.34 7.29
N MET A 27 0.38 -5.45 7.24
CA MET A 27 -0.75 -5.62 6.30
C MET A 27 -0.32 -5.48 4.85
N ASN A 28 0.54 -4.49 4.55
CA ASN A 28 1.09 -4.27 3.22
C ASN A 28 1.87 -5.50 2.74
N THR A 29 2.73 -6.04 3.61
CA THR A 29 3.53 -7.24 3.30
C THR A 29 2.65 -8.47 3.11
N TYR A 30 1.66 -8.67 3.98
CA TYR A 30 0.72 -9.78 3.86
C TYR A 30 -0.04 -9.74 2.53
N ILE A 31 -0.58 -8.57 2.16
CA ILE A 31 -1.35 -8.42 0.92
C ILE A 31 -0.44 -8.63 -0.29
N HIS A 32 0.76 -8.05 -0.27
CA HIS A 32 1.76 -8.29 -1.30
C HIS A 32 2.06 -9.78 -1.47
N HIS A 33 2.27 -10.54 -0.40
CA HIS A 33 2.56 -11.97 -0.53
C HIS A 33 1.37 -12.81 -0.97
N VAL A 34 0.15 -12.49 -0.51
CA VAL A 34 -1.03 -13.33 -0.73
C VAL A 34 -1.69 -13.06 -2.08
N TYR A 35 -1.69 -11.80 -2.53
CA TYR A 35 -2.36 -11.32 -3.75
C TYR A 35 -1.33 -10.85 -4.78
N PRO A 36 -0.86 -11.73 -5.68
CA PRO A 36 0.27 -11.45 -6.57
C PRO A 36 0.01 -10.32 -7.57
N LYS A 37 -1.26 -9.96 -7.83
CA LYS A 37 -1.63 -8.95 -8.82
C LYS A 37 -2.13 -7.63 -8.24
N ILE A 38 -2.20 -7.51 -6.91
CA ILE A 38 -2.52 -6.22 -6.28
C ILE A 38 -1.26 -5.35 -6.29
N ASN A 39 -1.42 -4.12 -6.78
CA ASN A 39 -0.39 -3.10 -6.81
C ASN A 39 -0.60 -2.14 -5.63
N ILE A 40 0.34 -2.14 -4.70
CA ILE A 40 0.23 -1.45 -3.41
C ILE A 40 1.05 -0.17 -3.45
N THR A 41 0.40 0.94 -3.13
CA THR A 41 1.08 2.19 -2.75
C THR A 41 0.82 2.44 -1.27
N ALA A 42 1.85 2.39 -0.44
CA ALA A 42 1.75 2.77 0.97
C ALA A 42 2.34 4.17 1.17
N VAL A 43 1.64 5.03 1.89
CA VAL A 43 2.08 6.39 2.24
C VAL A 43 2.22 6.47 3.74
N ASP A 44 3.41 6.80 4.22
CA ASP A 44 3.67 6.99 5.65
C ASP A 44 4.49 8.26 5.87
N ILE A 45 4.21 8.98 6.94
CA ILE A 45 4.87 10.27 7.21
C ILE A 45 6.27 10.08 7.80
N GLU A 46 6.52 8.94 8.46
CA GLU A 46 7.76 8.70 9.19
C GLU A 46 8.65 7.66 8.48
N PRO A 47 9.85 8.04 7.99
CA PRO A 47 10.76 7.09 7.33
C PRO A 47 11.22 5.93 8.24
N LYS A 48 11.13 6.09 9.56
CA LYS A 48 11.43 5.03 10.52
C LYS A 48 10.47 3.83 10.41
N MET A 49 9.24 4.06 9.93
CA MET A 49 8.27 2.99 9.74
C MET A 49 8.65 2.09 8.56
N LEU A 50 9.19 2.66 7.48
CA LEU A 50 9.78 1.88 6.39
C LEU A 50 10.94 0.99 6.88
N ASN A 51 11.84 1.54 7.70
CA ASN A 51 12.93 0.76 8.28
C ASN A 51 12.42 -0.39 9.16
N THR A 52 11.39 -0.12 9.98
CA THR A 52 10.77 -1.12 10.86
C THR A 52 10.10 -2.23 10.05
N ALA A 53 9.33 -1.86 9.02
CA ALA A 53 8.65 -2.79 8.14
C ALA A 53 9.60 -3.70 7.37
N THR A 54 10.66 -3.11 6.80
CA THR A 54 11.68 -3.86 6.05
C THR A 54 12.42 -4.83 6.98
N LYS A 55 12.83 -4.37 8.17
CA LYS A 55 13.63 -5.17 9.10
C LYS A 55 12.86 -6.31 9.77
N TRP A 56 11.61 -6.07 10.14
CA TRP A 56 10.87 -6.98 11.03
C TRP A 56 9.68 -7.67 10.39
N PHE A 57 9.14 -7.11 9.31
CA PHE A 57 7.92 -7.60 8.68
C PHE A 57 8.12 -8.07 7.25
N GLY A 58 9.35 -8.05 6.72
CA GLY A 58 9.67 -8.54 5.38
C GLY A 58 9.10 -7.67 4.26
N LEU A 59 8.92 -6.38 4.53
CA LEU A 59 8.46 -5.47 3.49
C LEU A 59 9.52 -5.34 2.39
N GLU A 60 9.12 -5.69 1.17
CA GLU A 60 9.92 -5.55 -0.04
C GLU A 60 9.26 -4.55 -0.97
N GLN A 61 10.04 -3.63 -1.53
CA GLN A 61 9.59 -2.72 -2.57
C GLN A 61 9.97 -3.27 -3.95
N ASP A 62 9.00 -3.33 -4.85
CA ASP A 62 9.13 -3.85 -6.21
C ASP A 62 8.13 -3.16 -7.16
N GLU A 63 7.91 -3.71 -8.36
CA GLU A 63 7.00 -3.15 -9.35
C GLU A 63 5.53 -3.03 -8.88
N ARG A 64 5.15 -3.82 -7.86
CA ARG A 64 3.77 -3.91 -7.33
C ARG A 64 3.67 -3.52 -5.86
N HIS A 65 4.74 -3.05 -5.23
CA HIS A 65 4.71 -2.52 -3.87
C HIS A 65 5.71 -1.40 -3.70
N ARG A 66 5.22 -0.21 -3.38
CA ARG A 66 6.05 0.98 -3.16
C ARG A 66 5.61 1.72 -1.92
N VAL A 67 6.58 2.30 -1.23
CA VAL A 67 6.37 3.12 -0.03
C VAL A 67 6.79 4.55 -0.34
N ILE A 68 5.88 5.49 -0.10
CA ILE A 68 6.08 6.93 -0.29
C ILE A 68 6.16 7.56 1.09
N ILE A 69 7.28 8.24 1.37
CA ILE A 69 7.45 8.98 2.62
C ILE A 69 6.93 10.40 2.44
N GLU A 70 5.67 10.62 2.85
CA GLU A 70 4.97 11.90 2.70
C GLU A 70 3.82 12.02 3.71
N ASP A 71 3.40 13.26 3.99
CA ASP A 71 2.10 13.52 4.61
C ASP A 71 0.96 12.95 3.74
N GLY A 72 0.16 12.06 4.31
CA GLY A 72 -0.93 11.39 3.60
C GLY A 72 -2.01 12.33 3.07
N VAL A 73 -2.30 13.44 3.76
CA VAL A 73 -3.28 14.43 3.29
C VAL A 73 -2.75 15.18 2.08
N LYS A 74 -1.45 15.53 2.08
CA LYS A 74 -0.81 16.15 0.90
C LYS A 74 -0.78 15.20 -0.27
N PHE A 75 -0.43 13.93 -0.03
CA PHE A 75 -0.46 12.88 -1.05
C PHE A 75 -1.86 12.76 -1.66
N LEU A 76 -2.90 12.63 -0.83
CA LEU A 76 -4.28 12.48 -1.28
C LEU A 76 -4.75 13.67 -2.12
N ARG A 77 -4.40 14.90 -1.73
CA ARG A 77 -4.75 16.09 -2.53
C ARG A 77 -4.11 16.05 -3.91
N ARG A 78 -2.81 15.75 -3.99
CA ARG A 78 -2.11 15.60 -5.28
C ARG A 78 -2.70 14.45 -6.11
N ALA A 79 -3.02 13.33 -5.46
CA ALA A 79 -3.57 12.16 -6.11
C ALA A 79 -4.95 12.45 -6.72
N ALA A 80 -5.81 13.16 -6.00
CA ALA A 80 -7.13 13.54 -6.46
C ALA A 80 -7.11 14.54 -7.63
N GLU A 81 -6.10 15.40 -7.71
CA GLU A 81 -5.99 16.39 -8.79
C GLU A 81 -5.50 15.77 -10.10
N ASN A 82 -4.42 14.96 -10.06
CA ASN A 82 -3.77 14.45 -11.29
C ASN A 82 -3.00 13.13 -11.07
N GLY A 83 -3.20 12.43 -9.97
CA GLY A 83 -2.42 11.24 -9.64
C GLY A 83 -3.08 9.92 -10.00
N PRO A 84 -2.45 8.80 -9.60
CA PRO A 84 -3.01 7.47 -9.79
C PRO A 84 -4.37 7.34 -9.07
N GLN A 85 -5.28 6.61 -9.70
CA GLN A 85 -6.54 6.20 -9.09
C GLN A 85 -6.36 4.90 -8.34
N PHE A 86 -7.12 4.74 -7.25
CA PHE A 86 -7.10 3.58 -6.37
C PHE A 86 -8.52 3.12 -6.13
N GLU A 87 -8.73 1.82 -5.99
CA GLU A 87 -10.00 1.21 -5.59
C GLU A 87 -10.35 1.45 -4.11
#